data_AF-A0A5C9E7Q6-F1
#
_entry.id   AF-A0A5C9E7Q6-F1
#
_cell.length_a   1.000
_cell.length_b   1.000
_cell.length_c   1.000
_cell.angle_alpha   90.00
_cell.angle_beta   90.00
_cell.angle_gamma   90.00
#
_symmetry.space_group_name_H-M   'P 1'
#
loop_
_entity.id
_entity.type
_entity.pdbx_description
1 polymer ?
#
loop_
_entity_poly.entity_id
_entity_poly.type
_entity_poly.pdbx_seq_one_letter_code
_entity_poly.pdbx_strand_id
1 'polypeptide(L)'
;MIEEKVSYVCKESLIAMKSSLQNSYAFDMAIFDQREFLKIWTYHSNDGRRRLKDIIDVIDVALQKLNYCDSKKASRIYLDTLKGVALVQKWTRILEKASLTTSKN
;
A
#
# COMPACT_ATOMS: atom_id res chain seq x y z
N MET A 1 16.49 20.02 -16.81
CA MET A 1 15.68 19.25 -17.79
C MET A 1 15.63 17.74 -17.51
N ILE A 2 16.74 17.01 -17.34
CA ILE A 2 16.69 15.56 -16.98
C ILE A 2 16.24 15.37 -15.51
N GLU A 3 16.72 16.24 -14.62
CA GLU A 3 16.44 16.14 -13.18
C GLU A 3 14.96 16.33 -12.83
N GLU A 4 14.27 17.27 -13.48
CA GLU A 4 12.82 17.46 -13.35
C GLU A 4 12.03 16.25 -13.86
N LYS A 5 12.49 15.62 -14.95
CA LYS A 5 11.83 14.43 -15.51
C LYS A 5 11.89 13.25 -14.55
N VAL A 6 13.02 13.03 -13.87
CA VAL A 6 13.16 11.92 -12.91
C VAL A 6 12.24 12.12 -11.71
N SER A 7 12.23 13.33 -11.14
CA SER A 7 11.34 13.66 -10.03
C SER A 7 9.86 13.50 -10.41
N TYR A 8 9.48 13.99 -11.60
CA TYR A 8 8.13 13.85 -12.14
C TYR A 8 7.72 12.37 -12.28
N VAL A 9 8.57 11.54 -12.88
CA VAL A 9 8.28 10.11 -13.08
C VAL A 9 8.14 9.38 -11.73
N CYS A 10 9.01 9.66 -10.76
CA CYS A 10 8.89 9.07 -9.42
C CYS A 10 7.56 9.45 -8.74
N LYS A 11 7.14 10.71 -8.88
CA LYS A 11 5.90 11.21 -8.31
C LYS A 11 4.68 10.55 -8.95
N GLU A 12 4.60 10.55 -10.29
CA GLU A 12 3.48 9.93 -11.02
C GLU A 12 3.39 8.43 -10.74
N SER A 13 4.53 7.75 -10.63
CA SER A 13 4.56 6.32 -10.28
C SER A 13 3.97 6.04 -8.90
N LEU A 14 4.29 6.87 -7.90
CA LEU A 14 3.72 6.74 -6.55
C LEU A 14 2.23 7.08 -6.50
N ILE A 15 1.78 8.08 -7.27
CA ILE A 15 0.37 8.42 -7.41
C ILE A 15 -0.40 7.25 -8.04
N ALA A 16 0.11 6.69 -9.13
CA ALA A 16 -0.50 5.54 -9.80
C ALA A 16 -0.57 4.32 -8.87
N MET A 17 0.50 4.05 -8.11
CA MET A 17 0.53 2.97 -7.13
C MET A 17 -0.52 3.17 -6.02
N LYS A 18 -0.63 4.38 -5.46
CA LYS A 18 -1.66 4.72 -4.46
C LYS A 18 -3.07 4.45 -4.99
N SER A 19 -3.37 4.97 -6.18
CA SER A 19 -4.68 4.78 -6.83
C SER A 19 -4.96 3.30 -7.09
N SER A 20 -3.98 2.54 -7.56
CA SER A 20 -4.14 1.11 -7.80
C SER A 20 -4.44 0.35 -6.50
N LEU A 21 -3.75 0.65 -5.41
CA LEU A 21 -3.98 -0.01 -4.12
C LEU A 21 -5.39 0.27 -3.57
N GLN A 22 -5.83 1.53 -3.67
CA GLN A 22 -7.17 1.93 -3.25
C GLN A 22 -8.26 1.24 -4.08
N ASN A 23 -8.07 1.18 -5.40
CA ASN A 23 -9.02 0.54 -6.31
C ASN A 23 -9.08 -0.98 -6.11
N SER A 24 -7.93 -1.64 -5.96
CA SER A 24 -7.89 -3.08 -5.67
C SER A 24 -8.59 -3.41 -4.37
N TYR A 25 -8.35 -2.64 -3.30
CA TYR A 25 -9.05 -2.85 -2.03
C TYR A 25 -10.56 -2.62 -2.16
N ALA A 26 -10.99 -1.56 -2.85
CA ALA A 26 -12.41 -1.30 -3.07
C ALA A 26 -13.09 -2.42 -3.86
N PHE A 27 -12.40 -2.98 -4.86
CA PHE A 27 -12.88 -4.11 -5.65
C PHE A 27 -12.95 -5.40 -4.83
N ASP A 28 -11.92 -5.71 -4.04
CA ASP A 28 -11.90 -6.87 -3.16
C ASP A 28 -13.03 -6.79 -2.12
N MET A 29 -13.27 -5.62 -1.55
CA MET A 29 -14.41 -5.38 -0.67
C MET A 29 -15.75 -5.58 -1.39
N ALA A 30 -15.91 -5.05 -2.60
CA ALA A 30 -17.14 -5.24 -3.38
C ALA A 30 -17.40 -6.73 -3.73
N ILE A 31 -16.36 -7.49 -4.06
CA ILE A 31 -16.46 -8.95 -4.26
C ILE A 31 -16.82 -9.65 -2.96
N PHE A 32 -16.20 -9.26 -1.85
CA PHE A 32 -16.44 -9.87 -0.54
C PHE A 32 -17.88 -9.63 -0.08
N ASP A 33 -18.38 -8.39 -0.22
CA ASP A 33 -19.76 -8.01 0.08
C ASP A 33 -20.77 -8.81 -0.75
N GLN A 34 -20.43 -9.12 -2.01
CA GLN A 34 -21.25 -10.00 -2.86
C GLN A 34 -21.21 -11.47 -2.44
N ARG A 35 -20.14 -11.94 -1.80
CA ARG A 35 -19.94 -13.36 -1.46
C ARG A 35 -20.36 -13.73 -0.03
N GLU A 36 -20.25 -12.82 0.93
CA GLU A 36 -20.38 -13.11 2.37
C GLU A 36 -21.21 -12.03 3.08
N PHE A 37 -22.53 -12.08 2.92
CA PHE A 37 -23.42 -11.02 3.43
C PHE A 37 -23.59 -11.00 4.96
N LEU A 38 -23.16 -12.01 5.75
CA LEU A 38 -23.69 -12.14 7.14
C LEU A 38 -22.78 -12.53 8.31
N LYS A 39 -21.51 -12.96 8.21
CA LYS A 39 -20.80 -13.43 9.44
C LYS A 39 -19.33 -13.04 9.66
N ILE A 40 -18.58 -12.58 8.66
CA ILE A 40 -17.12 -12.32 8.80
C ILE A 40 -16.76 -10.82 8.76
N TRP A 41 -17.76 -9.95 8.62
CA TRP A 41 -17.61 -8.53 8.27
C TRP A 41 -16.73 -7.69 9.22
N THR A 42 -16.76 -7.97 10.52
CA THR A 42 -16.19 -7.04 11.51
C THR A 42 -14.69 -7.22 11.78
N TYR A 43 -14.14 -8.43 11.61
CA TYR A 43 -12.74 -8.70 11.97
C TYR A 43 -11.77 -8.52 10.79
N HIS A 44 -12.11 -8.99 9.59
CA HIS A 44 -11.22 -8.87 8.42
C HIS A 44 -11.25 -7.48 7.76
N SER A 45 -12.39 -6.77 7.82
CA SER A 45 -12.52 -5.44 7.20
C SER A 45 -11.66 -4.38 7.91
N ASN A 46 -11.56 -4.44 9.25
CA ASN A 46 -10.81 -3.44 10.01
C ASN A 46 -9.29 -3.57 9.83
N ASP A 47 -8.75 -4.79 9.83
CA ASP A 47 -7.31 -5.00 9.62
C ASP A 47 -6.90 -4.81 8.15
N GLY A 48 -7.73 -5.19 7.18
CA GLY A 48 -7.50 -4.88 5.76
C GLY A 48 -7.44 -3.37 5.53
N ARG A 49 -8.43 -2.62 6.04
CA ARG A 49 -8.50 -1.16 5.92
C ARG A 49 -7.33 -0.46 6.62
N ARG A 50 -6.97 -0.92 7.82
CA ARG A 50 -5.85 -0.34 8.58
C ARG A 50 -4.53 -0.54 7.83
N ARG A 51 -4.27 -1.74 7.31
CA ARG A 51 -3.06 -2.02 6.52
C ARG A 51 -2.99 -1.19 5.24
N LEU A 52 -4.12 -1.05 4.53
CA LEU A 52 -4.18 -0.17 3.36
C LEU A 52 -3.82 1.27 3.74
N LYS A 53 -4.38 1.76 4.86
CA LYS A 53 -4.07 3.10 5.38
C LYS A 53 -2.58 3.25 5.69
N ASP A 54 -1.97 2.30 6.39
CA ASP A 54 -0.54 2.34 6.73
C ASP A 54 0.34 2.43 5.46
N ILE A 55 -0.01 1.70 4.40
CA ILE A 55 0.70 1.77 3.11
C ILE A 55 0.48 3.13 2.43
N ILE A 56 -0.75 3.65 2.44
CA ILE A 56 -1.07 4.97 1.86
C ILE A 56 -0.30 6.07 2.60
N ASP A 57 -0.23 6.02 3.92
CA ASP A 57 0.48 7.01 4.72
C ASP A 57 1.99 7.03 4.39
N VAL A 58 2.60 5.85 4.16
CA VAL A 58 3.99 5.76 3.68
C VAL A 58 4.17 6.42 2.32
N ILE A 59 3.22 6.23 1.39
CA ILE A 59 3.26 6.84 0.06
C ILE A 59 3.05 8.36 0.14
N ASP A 60 2.11 8.82 0.98
CA ASP A 60 1.81 10.25 1.12
C ASP A 60 2.99 11.03 1.72
N VAL A 61 3.67 10.45 2.72
CA VAL A 61 4.92 11.02 3.25
C VAL A 61 6.00 11.10 2.17
N ALA A 62 6.10 10.11 1.28
CA ALA A 62 7.05 10.13 0.19
C ALA A 62 6.70 11.20 -0.86
N LEU A 63 5.43 11.34 -1.23
CA LEU A 63 4.95 12.37 -2.16
C LEU A 63 5.21 13.79 -1.62
N GLN A 64 5.01 14.01 -0.32
CA GLN A 64 5.36 15.28 0.32
C GLN A 64 6.86 15.58 0.21
N LYS A 65 7.72 14.59 0.45
CA LYS A 65 9.18 14.74 0.34
C LYS A 65 9.63 15.00 -1.10
N LEU A 66 8.96 14.39 -2.09
CA LEU A 66 9.27 14.57 -3.50
C LEU A 66 8.98 15.98 -4.01
N ASN A 67 8.04 16.70 -3.42
CA ASN A 67 7.73 18.09 -3.81
C ASN A 67 8.87 19.09 -3.53
N TYR A 68 9.84 18.74 -2.68
CA TYR A 68 10.89 19.65 -2.21
C TYR A 68 12.32 19.11 -2.41
N CYS A 69 12.52 18.08 -3.24
CA CYS A 69 13.83 17.42 -3.36
C CYS A 69 14.45 17.48 -4.76
N ASP A 70 15.78 17.45 -4.81
CA ASP A 70 16.58 17.24 -6.03
C ASP A 70 16.38 15.82 -6.61
N SER A 71 16.72 15.62 -7.89
CA SER A 71 16.44 14.34 -8.59
C SER A 71 17.13 13.12 -7.98
N LYS A 72 18.30 13.30 -7.38
CA LYS A 72 19.07 12.22 -6.76
C LYS A 72 18.39 11.77 -5.46
N LYS A 73 17.88 12.72 -4.68
CA LYS A 73 17.04 12.44 -3.51
C LYS A 73 15.69 11.85 -3.93
N ALA A 74 15.11 12.28 -5.04
CA ALA A 74 13.84 11.75 -5.53
C ALA A 74 13.90 10.24 -5.78
N SER A 75 14.92 9.78 -6.50
CA SER A 75 15.14 8.34 -6.76
C SER A 75 15.35 7.54 -5.47
N ARG A 76 16.03 8.12 -4.47
CA ARG A 76 16.23 7.48 -3.16
C ARG A 76 14.93 7.39 -2.37
N ILE A 77 14.16 8.48 -2.30
CA ILE A 77 12.84 8.52 -1.65
C ILE A 77 11.92 7.47 -2.30
N TYR A 78 11.90 7.40 -3.62
CA TYR A 78 11.13 6.41 -4.36
C TYR A 78 11.53 4.98 -3.97
N LEU A 79 12.83 4.65 -4.00
CA LEU A 79 13.32 3.31 -3.65
C LEU A 79 13.01 2.93 -2.20
N ASP A 80 13.21 3.86 -1.27
CA ASP A 80 12.93 3.62 0.16
C ASP A 80 11.43 3.43 0.40
N THR A 81 10.58 4.12 -0.36
CA THR A 81 9.13 3.94 -0.36
C THR A 81 8.75 2.53 -0.82
N LEU A 82 9.31 2.06 -1.95
CA LEU A 82 9.07 0.71 -2.45
C LEU A 82 9.49 -0.37 -1.45
N LYS A 83 10.63 -0.20 -0.78
CA LYS A 83 11.08 -1.11 0.29
C LYS A 83 10.11 -1.12 1.47
N GLY A 84 9.61 0.05 1.88
CA GLY A 84 8.60 0.18 2.93
C GLY A 84 7.33 -0.59 2.60
N VAL A 85 6.78 -0.37 1.39
CA VAL A 85 5.58 -1.09 0.91
C VAL A 85 5.82 -2.60 0.88
N ALA A 86 6.96 -3.04 0.35
CA ALA A 86 7.30 -4.47 0.27
C ALA A 86 7.44 -5.13 1.65
N LEU A 87 7.99 -4.41 2.65
CA LEU A 87 8.07 -4.89 4.03
C LEU A 87 6.69 -5.08 4.64
N VAL A 88 5.79 -4.12 4.48
CA VAL A 88 4.41 -4.22 5.00
C VAL A 88 3.69 -5.42 4.36
N GLN A 89 3.83 -5.62 3.05
CA GLN A 89 3.26 -6.76 2.35
C GLN A 89 3.86 -8.10 2.82
N LYS A 90 5.17 -8.16 3.05
CA LYS A 90 5.85 -9.35 3.56
C LYS A 90 5.33 -9.74 4.94
N TRP A 91 5.26 -8.79 5.86
CA TRP A 91 4.74 -9.03 7.22
C TRP A 91 3.27 -9.44 7.21
N THR A 92 2.47 -8.82 6.35
CA THR A 92 1.07 -9.20 6.15
C THR A 92 0.92 -10.67 5.78
N ARG A 93 1.67 -11.14 4.77
CA ARG A 93 1.65 -12.55 4.36
C ARG A 93 2.09 -13.51 5.47
N ILE A 94 3.05 -13.11 6.30
CA ILE A 94 3.51 -13.92 7.43
C ILE A 94 2.40 -14.04 8.48
N LEU A 95 1.76 -12.92 8.84
CA LEU A 95 0.68 -12.89 9.82
C LEU A 95 -0.54 -13.70 9.36
N GLU A 96 -0.92 -13.58 8.09
CA GLU A 96 -2.04 -14.36 7.51
C GLU A 96 -1.76 -15.87 7.50
N LYS A 97 -0.53 -16.27 7.22
CA LYS A 97 -0.13 -17.69 7.32
C LYS A 97 -0.17 -18.17 8.76
N ALA A 98 0.33 -17.37 9.71
CA ALA A 98 0.31 -17.72 11.12
C ALA A 98 -1.12 -17.87 11.66
N SER A 99 -2.03 -16.95 11.31
CA SER A 99 -3.43 -17.02 11.76
C SER A 99 -4.16 -18.25 11.21
N LEU A 100 -3.92 -18.63 9.95
CA LEU A 100 -4.48 -19.84 9.34
C LEU A 100 -3.96 -21.14 9.98
N THR A 101 -2.72 -21.14 10.48
CA THR A 101 -2.12 -22.31 11.13
C THR A 101 -2.69 -22.53 12.53
N THR A 102 -3.03 -21.44 13.23
CA THR A 102 -3.59 -21.48 14.59
C THR A 102 -5.06 -21.91 14.60
N SER A 103 -5.80 -21.72 13.50
CA SER A 103 -7.21 -22.12 13.38
C SER A 103 -7.43 -23.61 13.07
N LYS A 104 -6.35 -24.39 12.82
CA LYS A 104 -6.41 -25.82 12.47
C LYS A 104 -6.03 -26.77 13.61
N ASN A 105 -5.64 -26.24 14.77
CA ASN A 105 -5.39 -26.98 16.00
C ASN A 105 -6.46 -26.62 17.04
#